data_AF-A0A7K1J690-F1
#
_entry.id   AF-A0A7K1J690-F1
#
_cell.length_a   1.000
_cell.length_b   1.000
_cell.length_c   1.000
_cell.angle_alpha   90.00
_cell.angle_beta   90.00
_cell.angle_gamma   90.00
#
_symmetry.space_group_name_H-M   'P 1'
#
loop_
_entity.id
_entity.type
_entity.pdbx_description
1 polymer ?
#
loop_
_entity_poly.entity_id
_entity_poly.type
_entity_poly.pdbx_seq_one_letter_code
_entity_poly.pdbx_strand_id
1 'polypeptide(L)'
;MVTDTDLQLLVSLMWQSGAEAVSINDNRLGVQTSIRTAGNSILVGTTPVSSPYKIQAIGNKRELADKMGQKALPTLYKEFKDAGMTLQISKENSIQLKAASVGQVSYAKEM
;
A
#
# COMPACT_ATOMS: atom_id res chain seq x y z
N MET A 1 -9.84 -14.56 -1.83
CA MET A 1 -8.72 -14.11 -2.69
C MET A 1 -8.58 -12.61 -2.48
N VAL A 2 -7.35 -12.09 -2.44
CA VAL A 2 -7.10 -10.64 -2.31
C VAL A 2 -7.49 -9.93 -3.60
N THR A 3 -8.21 -8.81 -3.47
CA THR A 3 -8.65 -7.93 -4.57
C THR A 3 -7.83 -6.65 -4.62
N ASP A 4 -7.93 -5.89 -5.71
CA ASP A 4 -7.34 -4.55 -5.80
C ASP A 4 -7.95 -3.59 -4.79
N THR A 5 -9.26 -3.70 -4.51
CA THR A 5 -9.93 -2.91 -3.47
C THR A 5 -9.34 -3.15 -2.08
N ASP A 6 -8.97 -4.39 -1.74
CA ASP A 6 -8.31 -4.69 -0.46
C ASP A 6 -6.97 -3.97 -0.35
N LEU A 7 -6.19 -3.93 -1.44
CA LEU A 7 -4.91 -3.23 -1.47
C LEU A 7 -5.10 -1.71 -1.42
N GLN A 8 -6.07 -1.16 -2.14
CA GLN A 8 -6.42 0.27 -2.07
C GLN A 8 -6.83 0.69 -0.67
N LEU A 9 -7.61 -0.14 0.03
CA LEU A 9 -8.03 0.10 1.41
C LEU A 9 -6.83 0.15 2.35
N LEU A 10 -5.95 -0.87 2.31
CA LEU A 10 -4.76 -0.92 3.16
C LEU A 10 -3.83 0.27 2.91
N VAL A 11 -3.61 0.64 1.65
CA VAL A 11 -2.80 1.81 1.28
C VAL A 11 -3.42 3.10 1.80
N SER A 12 -4.73 3.26 1.66
CA SER A 12 -5.44 4.44 2.16
C SER A 12 -5.32 4.58 3.68
N LEU A 13 -5.45 3.46 4.41
CA LEU A 13 -5.25 3.41 5.86
C LEU A 13 -3.81 3.75 6.25
N MET A 14 -2.81 3.31 5.49
CA MET A 14 -1.41 3.68 5.73
C MET A 14 -1.19 5.19 5.57
N TRP A 15 -1.75 5.81 4.51
CA TRP A 15 -1.69 7.26 4.33
C TRP A 15 -2.38 8.00 5.48
N GLN A 16 -3.60 7.58 5.85
CA GLN A 16 -4.33 8.15 6.99
C GLN A 16 -3.56 7.98 8.31
N SER A 17 -2.77 6.92 8.43
CA SER A 17 -1.97 6.62 9.61
C SER A 17 -0.68 7.44 9.70
N GLY A 18 -0.32 8.21 8.67
CA GLY A 18 0.86 9.06 8.63
C GLY A 18 2.02 8.49 7.83
N ALA A 19 1.77 7.61 6.86
CA ALA A 19 2.80 7.20 5.92
C ALA A 19 3.24 8.39 5.05
N GLU A 20 4.53 8.49 4.78
CA GLU A 20 5.15 9.49 3.89
C GLU A 20 5.48 8.87 2.51
N ALA A 21 5.65 7.56 2.48
CA ALA A 21 5.85 6.78 1.27
C ALA A 21 5.24 5.39 1.43
N VAL A 22 4.61 4.86 0.39
CA VAL A 22 4.04 3.50 0.38
C VAL A 22 4.47 2.77 -0.89
N SER A 23 4.70 1.46 -0.80
CA SER A 23 4.93 0.58 -1.96
C SER A 23 4.20 -0.74 -1.82
N ILE A 24 3.81 -1.34 -2.95
CA ILE A 24 3.29 -2.72 -3.02
C ILE A 24 4.23 -3.55 -3.88
N ASN A 25 4.78 -4.64 -3.32
CA ASN A 25 5.75 -5.52 -3.97
C ASN A 25 6.87 -4.70 -4.65
N ASP A 26 7.47 -3.78 -3.90
CA ASP A 26 8.55 -2.87 -4.33
C ASP A 26 8.18 -1.85 -5.44
N ASN A 27 6.90 -1.78 -5.83
CA ASN A 27 6.39 -0.72 -6.70
C ASN A 27 5.97 0.48 -5.85
N ARG A 28 6.75 1.57 -5.94
CA ARG A 28 6.49 2.81 -5.21
C ARG A 28 5.21 3.46 -5.72
N LEU A 29 4.32 3.80 -4.80
CA LEU A 29 3.13 4.58 -5.08
C LEU A 29 3.51 6.07 -5.11
N GLY A 30 3.31 6.69 -6.26
CA GLY A 30 3.29 8.13 -6.46
C GLY A 30 1.88 8.64 -6.76
N VAL A 31 1.76 9.94 -6.98
CA VAL A 31 0.47 10.63 -7.23
C VAL A 31 -0.30 10.02 -8.41
N GLN A 32 0.40 9.50 -9.42
CA GLN A 32 -0.20 8.93 -10.63
C GLN A 32 -0.25 7.39 -10.63
N THR A 33 0.16 6.74 -9.54
CA THR A 33 0.16 5.28 -9.46
C THR A 33 -1.22 4.77 -9.08
N SER A 34 -1.86 4.01 -9.97
CA SER A 34 -3.13 3.34 -9.70
C SER A 34 -2.92 1.93 -9.15
N ILE A 35 -3.93 1.40 -8.45
CA ILE A 35 -4.00 -0.01 -8.06
C ILE A 35 -5.30 -0.54 -8.67
N ARG A 36 -5.23 -1.46 -9.64
CA ARG A 36 -6.42 -1.90 -10.36
C ARG A 36 -6.31 -3.31 -10.91
N THR A 37 -7.41 -4.02 -10.96
CA THR A 37 -7.50 -5.32 -11.63
C THR A 37 -7.40 -5.17 -13.15
N ALA A 38 -6.65 -6.07 -13.81
CA ALA A 38 -6.59 -6.24 -15.26
C ALA A 38 -6.52 -7.75 -15.59
N GLY A 39 -7.58 -8.27 -16.19
CA GLY A 39 -7.74 -9.71 -16.39
C GLY A 39 -7.70 -10.43 -15.05
N ASN A 40 -6.71 -11.33 -14.88
CA ASN A 40 -6.57 -12.16 -13.69
C ASN A 40 -5.48 -11.64 -12.74
N SER A 41 -4.97 -10.42 -12.94
CA SER A 41 -3.88 -9.85 -12.15
C SER A 41 -4.24 -8.47 -11.64
N ILE A 42 -3.71 -8.11 -10.48
CA ILE A 42 -3.74 -6.73 -9.99
C ILE A 42 -2.51 -6.02 -10.55
N LEU A 43 -2.70 -4.84 -11.13
CA LEU A 43 -1.60 -3.96 -11.52
C LEU A 43 -1.42 -2.83 -10.51
N VAL A 44 -0.16 -2.54 -10.20
CA VAL A 44 0.29 -1.32 -9.50
C VAL A 44 0.99 -0.44 -10.52
N GLY A 45 0.33 0.65 -10.91
CA GLY A 45 0.64 1.40 -12.12
C GLY A 45 0.47 0.51 -13.35
N THR A 46 1.59 0.12 -13.96
CA THR A 46 1.65 -0.78 -15.11
C THR A 46 2.21 -2.16 -14.77
N THR A 47 2.66 -2.37 -13.52
CA THR A 47 3.34 -3.59 -13.11
C THR A 47 2.35 -4.59 -12.52
N PRO A 48 2.25 -5.82 -13.05
CA PRO A 48 1.47 -6.87 -12.41
C PRO A 48 2.11 -7.30 -11.09
N VAL A 49 1.28 -7.45 -10.06
CA VAL A 49 1.68 -7.92 -8.73
C VAL A 49 0.85 -9.14 -8.33
N SER A 50 1.42 -9.99 -7.48
CA SER A 50 0.82 -11.24 -7.04
C SER A 50 1.02 -11.49 -5.55
N SER A 51 0.19 -12.37 -5.00
CA SER A 51 0.27 -12.85 -3.62
C SER A 51 1.53 -13.70 -3.40
N PRO A 52 2.20 -13.63 -2.22
CA PRO A 52 1.88 -12.76 -1.09
C PRO A 52 2.20 -11.29 -1.36
N TYR A 53 1.29 -10.39 -0.98
CA TYR A 53 1.47 -8.96 -1.15
C TYR A 53 2.26 -8.37 0.01
N LYS A 54 3.38 -7.72 -0.29
CA LYS A 54 4.19 -6.98 0.67
C LYS A 54 3.91 -5.49 0.49
N ILE A 55 3.19 -4.91 1.46
CA ILE A 55 2.94 -3.46 1.51
C ILE A 55 3.90 -2.85 2.53
N GLN A 56 4.71 -1.89 2.09
CA GLN A 56 5.70 -1.22 2.93
C GLN A 56 5.36 0.27 3.02
N ALA A 57 5.55 0.85 4.21
CA ALA A 57 5.35 2.27 4.45
C ALA A 57 6.53 2.88 5.21
N ILE A 58 6.99 4.06 4.77
CA ILE A 58 7.92 4.91 5.53
C ILE A 58 7.09 5.92 6.31
N GLY A 59 7.46 6.15 7.57
CA GLY A 59 6.84 7.11 8.48
C GLY A 59 7.18 6.77 9.92
N ASN A 60 6.40 7.29 10.89
CA ASN A 60 6.56 6.90 12.28
C ASN A 60 6.16 5.42 12.47
N LYS A 61 7.15 4.53 12.57
CA LYS A 61 6.95 3.08 12.66
C LYS A 61 6.05 2.64 13.82
N ARG A 62 6.03 3.40 14.93
CA ARG A 62 5.20 3.07 16.10
C ARG A 62 3.75 3.42 15.80
N GLU A 63 3.49 4.64 15.34
CA GLU A 63 2.14 5.08 14.99
C GLU A 63 1.54 4.23 13.87
N LEU A 64 2.31 3.93 12.82
CA LEU A 64 1.87 3.07 11.72
C LEU A 64 1.49 1.68 12.22
N ALA A 65 2.34 1.04 13.04
CA ALA A 65 2.04 -0.30 13.56
C ALA A 65 0.84 -0.30 14.52
N ASP A 66 0.71 0.74 15.36
CA ASP A 66 -0.38 0.85 16.32
C ASP A 66 -1.73 1.07 15.59
N LYS A 67 -1.77 1.95 14.58
CA LYS A 67 -3.00 2.27 13.82
C LYS A 67 -3.38 1.20 12.80
N MET A 68 -2.41 0.50 12.21
CA MET A 68 -2.69 -0.62 11.30
C MET A 68 -2.97 -1.93 12.04
N GLY A 69 -2.64 -2.01 13.33
CA GLY A 69 -2.77 -3.24 14.13
C GLY A 69 -4.21 -3.67 14.40
N GLN A 70 -4.38 -4.96 14.70
CA GLN A 70 -5.67 -5.58 14.99
C GLN A 70 -6.47 -4.89 16.10
N LYS A 71 -5.80 -4.29 17.08
CA LYS A 71 -6.48 -3.53 18.15
C LYS A 71 -7.19 -2.29 17.61
N ALA A 72 -6.59 -1.59 16.65
CA ALA A 72 -7.14 -0.39 16.03
C ALA A 72 -8.15 -0.72 14.92
N LEU A 73 -7.94 -1.83 14.21
CA LEU A 73 -8.77 -2.26 13.06
C LEU A 73 -9.41 -3.65 13.27
N PRO A 74 -10.17 -3.89 14.36
CA PRO A 74 -10.67 -5.23 14.68
C PRO A 74 -11.62 -5.79 13.61
N THR A 75 -12.47 -4.93 13.04
CA THR A 75 -13.42 -5.32 11.98
C THR A 75 -12.69 -5.77 10.71
N LEU A 76 -11.69 -5.01 10.25
CA LEU A 76 -10.89 -5.34 9.07
C LEU A 76 -10.20 -6.71 9.22
N TYR A 77 -9.57 -6.95 10.36
CA TYR A 77 -8.90 -8.23 10.63
C TYR A 77 -9.89 -9.39 10.67
N LYS A 78 -11.10 -9.17 11.21
CA LYS A 78 -12.16 -10.17 11.21
C LYS A 78 -12.63 -10.47 9.78
N GLU A 79 -12.95 -9.45 9.00
CA GLU A 79 -13.39 -9.59 7.61
C GLU A 79 -12.35 -10.32 6.75
N PHE A 80 -11.07 -9.96 6.90
CA PHE A 80 -10.00 -10.61 6.17
C PHE A 80 -9.86 -12.07 6.57
N LYS A 81 -9.92 -12.38 7.87
CA LYS A 81 -9.89 -13.76 8.36
C LYS A 81 -11.07 -14.58 7.85
N ASP A 82 -12.28 -14.01 7.90
CA ASP A 82 -13.51 -14.65 7.41
C ASP A 82 -13.43 -14.90 5.89
N ALA A 83 -12.71 -14.07 5.14
CA ALA A 83 -12.38 -14.23 3.72
C ALA A 83 -11.17 -15.14 3.44
N GLY A 84 -10.59 -15.78 4.47
CA GLY A 84 -9.44 -16.69 4.35
C GLY A 84 -8.09 -15.99 4.14
N MET A 85 -8.01 -14.69 4.45
CA MET A 85 -6.81 -13.87 4.32
C MET A 85 -6.17 -13.62 5.70
N THR A 86 -4.85 -13.43 5.72
CA THR A 86 -4.12 -13.09 6.95
C THR A 86 -3.31 -11.82 6.74
N LEU A 87 -3.55 -10.83 7.60
CA LEU A 87 -2.77 -9.59 7.64
C LEU A 87 -1.71 -9.69 8.74
N GLN A 88 -0.45 -9.48 8.37
CA GLN A 88 0.68 -9.46 9.30
C GLN A 88 1.38 -8.12 9.25
N ILE A 89 1.80 -7.62 10.41
CA ILE A 89 2.49 -6.34 10.54
C ILE A 89 3.84 -6.60 11.20
N SER A 90 4.89 -6.11 10.56
CA SER A 90 6.24 -6.02 11.11
C SER A 90 6.69 -4.56 11.13
N LYS A 91 7.60 -4.26 12.07
CA LYS A 91 8.27 -2.96 12.17
C LYS A 91 9.72 -3.14 11.81
N GLU A 92 10.23 -2.24 11.00
CA GLU A 92 11.64 -2.18 10.66
C GLU A 92 12.23 -0.84 11.10
N ASN A 93 13.51 -0.84 11.46
CA ASN A 93 14.22 0.38 11.84
C ASN A 93 14.64 1.20 10.61
N SER A 94 14.85 0.52 9.48
CA SER A 94 15.26 1.14 8.22
C SER A 94 14.72 0.30 7.06
N ILE A 95 14.00 0.96 6.15
CA ILE A 95 13.62 0.40 4.85
C ILE A 95 13.93 1.42 3.78
N GLN A 96 14.21 0.95 2.57
CA GLN A 96 14.39 1.81 1.41
C GLN A 96 13.30 1.50 0.40
N LEU A 97 12.65 2.56 -0.07
CA LEU A 97 11.69 2.48 -1.17
C LEU A 97 12.28 3.19 -2.39
N LYS A 98 11.98 2.67 -3.58
CA LYS A 98 12.32 3.35 -4.83
C LYS A 98 11.70 4.74 -4.87
N ALA A 99 12.30 5.65 -5.65
CA ALA A 99 11.67 6.92 -5.99
C ALA A 99 10.34 6.65 -6.72
N ALA A 100 9.34 7.51 -6.49
CA ALA A 100 8.08 7.40 -7.19
C ALA A 100 8.29 7.85 -8.64
N SER A 101 7.68 7.13 -9.59
CA SER A 101 7.66 7.58 -10.98
C SER A 101 6.89 8.90 -11.08
N VAL A 102 7.55 9.92 -11.62
CA VAL A 102 6.92 11.20 -11.97
C VAL A 102 6.60 11.18 -13.45
N GLY A 103 5.36 11.50 -13.81
CA GLY A 103 4.98 11.70 -15.20
C GLY A 103 5.73 12.89 -15.80
N GLN A 104 6.00 12.83 -17.10
CA GLN A 104 6.58 13.98 -17.81
C GLN A 104 5.55 15.11 -17.85
N VAL A 105 5.96 16.30 -17.42
CA VAL A 105 5.12 17.51 -17.45
C VAL A 105 5.56 18.34 -18.65
N SER A 106 4.71 18.41 -19.69
CA SER A 106 5.04 19.13 -20.93
C SER A 106 4.62 20.59 -20.93
N TYR A 107 3.58 20.96 -20.17
CA TYR A 107 2.97 22.30 -20.23
C TYR A 107 3.00 23.06 -18.90
N ALA A 108 2.97 22.39 -17.75
CA ALA A 108 3.03 23.09 -16.46
C ALA A 108 4.46 23.54 -16.17
N LYS A 109 4.60 24.74 -15.60
CA LYS A 109 5.87 25.35 -15.21
C LYS A 109 5.78 25.76 -13.74
N GLU A 110 6.92 25.73 -13.05
CA GLU A 110 7.04 26.35 -11.74
C GLU A 110 6.71 27.84 -11.85
N MET A 111 5.99 28.38 -10.86
CA MET A 111 5.55 29.77 -10.81
C MET A 111 6.63 30.67 -10.22
#